data_AF-A0A3S5CJF0-F1
#
_entry.id   AF-A0A3S5CJF0-F1
#
_cell.length_a   1.000
_cell.length_b   1.000
_cell.length_c   1.000
_cell.angle_alpha   90.00
_cell.angle_beta   90.00
_cell.angle_gamma   90.00
#
_symmetry.space_group_name_H-M   'P 1'
#
loop_
_entity.id
_entity.type
_entity.pdbx_description
1 polymer ?
#
loop_
_entity_poly.entity_id
_entity_poly.type
_entity_poly.pdbx_seq_one_letter_code
_entity_poly.pdbx_strand_id
1 'polypeptide(L)'
;MEVDRIDMVLFNDALIHLGAIHRILRTDAGHALLIGVSGSGKHLLARLAAFIAGMTTYEISVTRVYRETEFREDLKRLFNLMSEKPDSFVFLLGDAQITDEGRACGYVVQPRYMYLIIK
;
A
#
# COMPACT_ATOMS: atom_id res chain seq x y z
N MET A 1 0.71 -16.83 8.06
CA MET A 1 0.84 -15.36 8.15
C MET A 1 1.52 -15.08 9.47
N GLU A 2 2.74 -14.57 9.43
CA GLU A 2 3.39 -14.09 10.64
C GLU A 2 2.65 -12.83 11.07
N VAL A 3 2.01 -12.89 12.23
CA VAL A 3 1.27 -11.75 12.78
C VAL A 3 2.26 -10.95 13.61
N ASP A 4 2.84 -9.92 13.00
CA ASP A 4 3.63 -8.93 13.74
C ASP A 4 2.75 -8.32 14.83
N ARG A 5 3.21 -8.32 16.08
CA ARG A 5 2.52 -7.61 17.15
C ARG A 5 2.64 -6.12 16.92
N ILE A 6 1.49 -5.46 16.79
CA ILE A 6 1.39 -4.01 16.66
C ILE A 6 0.89 -3.46 17.99
N ASP A 7 1.76 -2.74 18.69
CA ASP A 7 1.38 -1.97 19.88
C ASP A 7 0.88 -0.59 19.44
N MET A 8 -0.44 -0.46 19.27
CA MET A 8 -1.10 0.78 18.84
C MET A 8 -2.28 1.12 19.76
N VAL A 9 -2.41 2.39 20.11
CA VAL A 9 -3.59 2.92 20.80
C VAL A 9 -4.54 3.52 19.77
N LEU A 10 -5.79 3.03 19.72
CA LEU A 10 -6.83 3.56 18.85
C LEU A 10 -7.61 4.67 19.57
N PHE A 11 -7.65 5.85 18.97
CA PHE A 11 -8.47 7.00 19.38
C PHE A 11 -9.49 7.34 18.28
N ASN A 12 -10.47 8.18 18.59
CA ASN A 12 -11.60 8.45 17.69
C ASN A 12 -11.16 8.90 16.29
N ASP A 13 -10.20 9.81 16.19
CA ASP A 13 -9.71 10.28 14.88
C ASP A 13 -9.03 9.16 14.09
N ALA A 14 -8.25 8.30 14.75
CA ALA A 14 -7.65 7.12 14.13
C ALA A 14 -8.71 6.14 13.61
N LEU A 15 -9.81 5.95 14.35
CA LEU A 15 -10.93 5.11 13.91
C LEU A 15 -11.66 5.71 12.70
N ILE A 16 -11.83 7.03 12.64
CA ILE A 16 -12.40 7.72 11.49
C ILE A 16 -11.53 7.53 10.25
N HIS A 17 -10.21 7.73 10.38
CA HIS A 17 -9.28 7.51 9.28
C HIS A 17 -9.21 6.03 8.86
N LEU A 18 -9.19 5.11 9.82
CA LEU A 18 -9.23 3.67 9.56
C LEU A 18 -10.48 3.28 8.76
N GLY A 19 -11.66 3.77 9.18
CA GLY A 19 -12.92 3.52 8.48
C GLY A 19 -12.94 4.11 7.07
N ALA A 20 -12.36 5.30 6.88
CA ALA A 20 -12.24 5.91 5.56
C ALA A 20 -11.34 5.06 4.63
N ILE A 21 -10.19 4.61 5.11
CA ILE A 21 -9.27 3.75 4.33
C ILE A 21 -9.96 2.43 4.01
N HIS A 22 -10.55 1.77 5.00
CA HIS A 22 -11.23 0.49 4.82
C HIS A 22 -12.37 0.58 3.78
N ARG A 23 -13.15 1.65 3.79
CA ARG A 23 -14.19 1.89 2.78
C ARG A 23 -13.62 2.02 1.38
N ILE A 24 -12.49 2.71 1.21
CA ILE A 24 -11.81 2.85 -0.08
C ILE A 24 -11.31 1.49 -0.56
N LEU A 25 -10.70 0.68 0.32
CA LEU A 25 -10.23 -0.67 -0.03
C LEU A 25 -11.37 -1.60 -0.47
N ARG A 26 -12.58 -1.42 0.05
CA ARG A 26 -13.77 -2.20 -0.36
C ARG A 26 -14.45 -1.68 -1.61
N THR A 27 -14.04 -0.53 -2.13
CA THR A 27 -14.59 0.02 -3.36
C THR A 27 -13.88 -0.62 -4.54
N ASP A 28 -14.65 -1.08 -5.52
CA ASP A 28 -14.09 -1.56 -6.79
C ASP A 28 -13.22 -0.45 -7.39
N ALA A 29 -11.98 -0.82 -7.63
CA ALA A 29 -10.95 0.06 -8.11
C ALA A 29 -10.60 1.29 -7.23
N GLY A 30 -10.68 1.17 -5.90
CA GLY A 30 -10.46 2.27 -4.96
C GLY A 30 -8.99 2.63 -4.65
N HIS A 31 -8.51 3.78 -5.14
CA HIS A 31 -7.22 4.36 -4.78
C HIS A 31 -7.33 5.39 -3.64
N ALA A 32 -6.31 5.45 -2.79
CA ALA A 32 -6.16 6.51 -1.79
C ALA A 32 -4.76 7.13 -1.84
N LEU A 33 -4.69 8.39 -1.46
CA LEU A 33 -3.46 9.10 -1.16
C LEU A 33 -3.56 9.56 0.29
N LEU A 34 -2.76 8.94 1.16
CA LEU A 34 -2.74 9.29 2.58
C LEU A 34 -1.72 10.40 2.78
N ILE A 35 -2.18 11.59 3.16
CA ILE A 35 -1.33 12.77 3.39
C ILE A 35 -1.37 13.12 4.87
N GLY A 36 -0.22 13.42 5.46
CA GLY A 36 -0.14 13.91 6.83
C GLY A 36 1.29 14.01 7.31
N VAL A 37 1.50 14.53 8.51
CA VAL A 37 2.83 14.69 9.09
C VAL A 37 3.51 13.34 9.36
N SER A 38 4.85 13.33 9.44
CA SER A 38 5.60 12.15 9.85
C SER A 38 5.16 11.70 11.26
N GLY A 39 5.09 10.39 11.51
CA GLY A 39 4.66 9.84 12.80
C GLY A 39 3.15 9.77 13.05
N SER A 40 2.30 10.25 12.13
CA SER A 40 0.83 10.18 12.25
C SER A 40 0.22 8.78 12.11
N GLY A 41 1.04 7.75 11.86
CA GLY A 41 0.56 6.36 11.76
C GLY A 41 -0.13 6.01 10.44
N LYS A 42 -0.03 6.83 9.39
CA LYS A 42 -0.67 6.59 8.06
C LYS A 42 -0.39 5.20 7.49
N HIS A 43 0.89 4.83 7.49
CA HIS A 43 1.34 3.54 6.97
C HIS A 43 0.79 2.37 7.80
N LEU A 44 0.78 2.53 9.13
CA LEU A 44 0.24 1.54 10.05
C LEU A 44 -1.28 1.37 9.89
N LEU A 45 -2.02 2.48 9.81
CA LEU A 45 -3.47 2.51 9.58
C LEU A 45 -3.83 1.86 8.24
N ALA A 46 -3.03 2.07 7.19
CA ALA A 46 -3.22 1.41 5.90
C ALA A 46 -3.03 -0.11 5.99
N ARG A 47 -1.98 -0.59 6.67
CA ARG A 47 -1.75 -2.02 6.92
C ARG A 47 -2.86 -2.63 7.77
N LEU A 48 -3.31 -1.93 8.81
CA LEU A 48 -4.42 -2.38 9.66
C LEU A 48 -5.73 -2.46 8.87
N ALA A 49 -6.04 -1.46 8.04
CA ALA A 49 -7.24 -1.47 7.20
C ALA A 49 -7.25 -2.64 6.20
N ALA A 50 -6.09 -2.93 5.59
CA ALA A 50 -5.92 -4.07 4.69
C ALA A 50 -6.07 -5.41 5.41
N PHE A 51 -5.49 -5.54 6.62
CA PHE A 51 -5.66 -6.71 7.47
C PHE A 51 -7.14 -6.94 7.82
N ILE A 52 -7.87 -5.89 8.23
CA ILE A 52 -9.31 -5.97 8.53
C ILE A 52 -10.12 -6.34 7.26
N ALA A 53 -9.70 -5.88 6.09
CA ALA A 53 -10.32 -6.21 4.81
C ALA A 53 -9.99 -7.63 4.31
N GLY A 54 -9.11 -8.38 5.00
CA GLY A 54 -8.67 -9.71 4.56
C GLY A 54 -7.79 -9.66 3.31
N MET A 55 -7.13 -8.54 3.06
CA MET A 55 -6.28 -8.33 1.89
C MET A 55 -4.81 -8.52 2.26
N THR A 56 -4.03 -9.04 1.31
CA THR A 56 -2.58 -9.17 1.46
C THR A 56 -1.88 -7.87 1.07
N THR A 57 -1.04 -7.33 1.93
CA THR A 57 -0.25 -6.13 1.62
C THR A 57 1.04 -6.50 0.89
N TYR A 58 1.38 -5.77 -0.16
CA TYR A 58 2.66 -5.82 -0.85
C TYR A 58 3.31 -4.44 -0.76
N GLU A 59 4.54 -4.39 -0.25
CA GLU A 59 5.31 -3.15 -0.10
C GLU A 59 6.68 -3.32 -0.75
N ILE A 60 7.13 -2.27 -1.44
CA ILE A 60 8.44 -2.26 -2.09
C ILE A 60 9.50 -1.81 -1.10
N SER A 61 10.57 -2.60 -0.95
CA SER A 61 11.73 -2.18 -0.17
C SER A 61 12.74 -1.46 -1.06
N VAL A 62 12.72 -0.12 -1.04
CA VAL A 62 13.66 0.69 -1.82
C VAL A 62 15.04 0.69 -1.17
N THR A 63 16.06 0.37 -1.99
CA THR A 63 17.47 0.42 -1.60
C THR A 63 18.14 1.61 -2.28
N ARG A 64 19.38 1.96 -1.87
CA ARG A 64 20.16 3.07 -2.47
C ARG A 64 20.39 2.92 -3.97
N VAL A 65 20.26 1.71 -4.53
CA VAL A 65 20.52 1.41 -5.95
C VAL A 65 19.22 1.15 -6.71
N TYR A 66 18.06 1.45 -6.13
CA TYR A 66 16.77 1.19 -6.75
C TYR A 66 16.54 2.08 -7.97
N ARG A 67 16.30 1.48 -9.14
CA ARG A 67 16.01 2.18 -10.40
C ARG A 67 14.69 1.66 -10.99
N GLU A 68 14.32 2.22 -12.13
CA GLU A 68 13.10 1.84 -12.84
C GLU A 68 13.07 0.35 -13.21
N THR A 69 14.23 -0.24 -13.48
CA THR A 69 14.38 -1.66 -13.79
C THR A 69 13.90 -2.55 -12.64
N GLU A 70 14.33 -2.24 -11.42
CA GLU A 70 13.97 -2.95 -10.19
C GLU A 70 12.48 -2.77 -9.90
N PHE A 71 11.94 -1.56 -10.11
CA PHE A 71 10.49 -1.32 -9.97
C PHE A 71 9.65 -2.15 -10.94
N ARG A 72 10.07 -2.24 -12.21
CA ARG A 72 9.39 -3.11 -13.19
C ARG A 72 9.47 -4.59 -12.79
N GLU A 73 10.58 -5.02 -12.19
CA GLU A 73 10.72 -6.38 -11.68
C GLU A 73 9.79 -6.65 -10.49
N ASP A 74 9.67 -5.71 -9.55
CA ASP A 74 8.76 -5.84 -8.41
C ASP A 74 7.29 -5.86 -8.83
N LEU A 75 6.92 -5.08 -9.85
CA LEU A 75 5.59 -5.16 -10.44
C LEU A 75 5.35 -6.54 -11.08
N LYS A 76 6.31 -7.08 -11.83
CA LYS A 76 6.18 -8.44 -12.40
C LYS A 76 5.98 -9.49 -11.31
N ARG A 77 6.74 -9.40 -10.20
CA ARG A 77 6.58 -10.29 -9.04
C ARG A 77 5.18 -10.17 -8.45
N LEU A 78 4.67 -8.96 -8.26
CA LEU A 78 3.32 -8.72 -7.79
C LEU A 78 2.26 -9.35 -8.71
N PHE A 79 2.35 -9.15 -10.03
CA PHE A 79 1.40 -9.76 -10.98
C PHE A 79 1.45 -11.29 -10.98
N ASN A 80 2.64 -11.88 -10.86
CA ASN A 80 2.78 -13.32 -10.74
C ASN A 80 2.13 -13.85 -9.46
N LEU A 81 2.34 -13.18 -8.32
CA LEU A 81 1.71 -13.53 -7.04
C LEU A 81 0.17 -13.46 -7.10
N MET A 82 -0.36 -12.43 -7.75
CA MET A 82 -1.81 -12.29 -7.99
C MET A 82 -2.37 -13.34 -8.95
N SER A 83 -1.53 -13.90 -9.82
CA SER A 83 -1.94 -14.97 -10.73
C SER A 83 -2.00 -16.33 -10.04
N GLU A 84 -1.17 -16.54 -9.02
CA GLU A 84 -1.10 -17.80 -8.27
C GLU A 84 -2.14 -17.89 -7.15
N LYS A 85 -2.52 -16.75 -6.55
CA LYS A 85 -3.49 -16.70 -5.45
C LYS A 85 -4.71 -15.86 -5.83
N PRO A 86 -5.95 -16.36 -5.60
CA PRO A 86 -7.17 -15.58 -5.79
C PRO A 86 -7.38 -14.49 -4.72
N ASP A 87 -6.40 -14.25 -3.85
CA ASP A 87 -6.48 -13.31 -2.75
C ASP A 87 -6.43 -11.87 -3.26
N SER A 88 -7.12 -10.97 -2.56
CA SER A 88 -7.06 -9.54 -2.87
C SER A 88 -5.78 -8.91 -2.32
N PHE A 89 -5.12 -8.06 -3.12
CA PHE A 89 -3.86 -7.41 -2.75
C PHE A 89 -3.99 -5.89 -2.60
N VAL A 90 -3.25 -5.34 -1.63
CA VAL A 90 -3.06 -3.90 -1.43
C VAL A 90 -1.60 -3.59 -1.67
N PHE A 91 -1.32 -2.66 -2.57
CA PHE A 91 0.03 -2.23 -2.92
C PHE A 91 0.37 -0.97 -2.13
N LEU A 92 1.25 -1.05 -1.12
CA LEU A 92 1.62 0.12 -0.31
C LEU A 92 2.93 0.71 -0.83
N LEU A 93 2.87 1.94 -1.36
CA LEU A 93 4.05 2.72 -1.70
C LEU A 93 4.27 3.84 -0.68
N GLY A 94 5.45 3.96 -0.05
CA GLY A 94 5.78 5.01 0.93
C GLY A 94 6.74 6.09 0.41
N ASP A 95 6.84 7.22 1.12
CA ASP A 95 7.67 8.39 0.75
C ASP A 95 9.14 8.06 0.48
N ALA A 96 9.75 7.21 1.31
CA ALA A 96 11.15 6.81 1.16
C ALA A 96 11.44 6.09 -0.17
N GLN A 97 10.38 5.67 -0.88
CA GLN A 97 10.45 4.92 -2.12
C GLN A 97 10.36 5.84 -3.36
N ILE A 98 10.13 7.15 -3.17
CA ILE A 98 10.02 8.16 -4.24
C ILE A 98 11.23 9.11 -4.12
N THR A 99 12.39 8.67 -4.62
CA THR A 99 13.65 9.42 -4.45
C THR A 99 14.00 10.34 -5.64
N ASP A 100 13.23 10.30 -6.74
CA ASP A 100 13.52 11.06 -7.96
C ASP A 100 12.28 11.85 -8.45
N GLU A 101 12.34 13.17 -8.32
CA GLU A 101 11.26 14.12 -8.65
C GLU A 101 10.91 14.13 -10.16
N GLY A 102 11.79 13.61 -11.03
CA GLY A 102 11.57 13.53 -12.47
C GLY A 102 10.83 12.26 -12.96
N ARG A 103 10.54 11.31 -12.07
CA ARG A 103 10.09 9.96 -12.46
C ARG A 103 8.96 9.41 -11.59
N ALA A 104 8.01 10.26 -11.21
CA ALA A 104 6.65 9.79 -10.92
C ALA A 104 6.05 9.27 -12.23
N CYS A 105 6.51 8.08 -12.65
CA CYS A 105 5.98 7.42 -13.82
C CYS A 105 4.58 6.96 -13.44
N GLY A 106 3.59 7.76 -13.83
CA GLY A 106 2.19 7.37 -13.78
C GLY A 106 2.00 6.12 -14.61
N TYR A 107 2.07 4.96 -13.97
CA TYR A 107 1.60 3.71 -14.52
C TYR A 107 0.28 3.38 -13.83
N VAL A 108 -0.81 3.65 -14.54
CA VAL A 108 -2.10 3.01 -14.26
C VAL A 108 -1.94 1.56 -14.72
N VAL A 109 -1.77 0.63 -13.79
CA VAL A 109 -1.79 -0.80 -14.13
C VAL A 109 -3.13 -1.39 -13.67
N GLN A 110 -3.94 -1.79 -14.64
CA GLN A 110 -5.04 -2.75 -14.48
C GLN A 110 -4.53 -4.10 -15.03
N PRO A 111 -4.84 -5.25 -14.38
CA PRO A 111 -6.21 -5.73 -14.23
C PRO A 111 -6.61 -6.11 -12.79
N ARG A 112 -7.83 -5.69 -12.42
CA ARG A 112 -8.66 -6.09 -11.26
C ARG A 112 -8.15 -5.92 -9.83
N TYR A 113 -6.86 -5.82 -9.53
CA TYR A 113 -6.39 -5.67 -8.13
C TYR A 113 -5.06 -4.88 -8.05
N MET A 114 -5.07 -3.57 -7.78
CA MET A 114 -3.82 -2.83 -7.45
C MET A 114 -4.07 -1.46 -6.80
N TYR A 115 -3.72 -1.26 -5.51
CA TYR A 115 -3.96 0.03 -4.82
C TYR A 115 -2.98 0.39 -3.70
N LEU A 116 -2.26 1.52 -3.84
CA LEU A 116 -2.05 2.65 -2.89
C LEU A 116 -0.70 3.40 -3.09
N ILE A 117 -0.75 4.73 -3.31
CA ILE A 117 0.41 5.63 -3.18
C ILE A 117 0.26 6.38 -1.85
N ILE A 118 1.17 6.20 -0.91
CA ILE A 118 1.29 7.01 0.32
C ILE A 118 2.25 8.17 0.00
N LYS A 119 1.88 9.38 0.41
CA LYS A 119 2.77 10.55 0.42
C LYS A 119 2.80 11.19 1.82
#